data_AF-A0A1A6A2V3-F1
#
_entry.id   AF-A0A1A6A2V3-F1
#
_cell.length_a   1.000
_cell.length_b   1.000
_cell.length_c   1.000
_cell.angle_alpha   90.00
_cell.angle_beta   90.00
_cell.angle_gamma   90.00
#
_symmetry.space_group_name_H-M   'P 1'
#
loop_
_entity.id
_entity.type
_entity.pdbx_description
1 polymer ?
#
loop_
_entity_poly.entity_id
_entity_poly.type
_entity_poly.pdbx_seq_one_letter_code
_entity_poly.pdbx_strand_id
1 'polypeptide(L)' 'MAVAELDMITDVFNRLVNSCHTKCISQNPNNHRYVEGDLLKGESVCIDRCTAKFFEVNKKVGERMSAMGSAAQATGSFGR' A
#
# COMPACT_ATOMS: atom_id res chain seq x y z
N MET A 1 -15.76 -1.75 -18.09
CA MET A 1 -14.36 -2.24 -18.06
C MET A 1 -13.40 -1.11 -17.72
N ALA A 2 -13.25 -0.08 -18.56
CA ALA A 2 -12.31 1.03 -18.32
C ALA A 2 -12.52 1.81 -17.00
N VAL A 3 -13.78 2.03 -16.58
CA VAL A 3 -14.08 2.74 -15.31
C VAL A 3 -13.58 1.96 -14.09
N ALA A 4 -13.76 0.64 -14.09
CA ALA A 4 -13.33 -0.21 -12.98
C ALA A 4 -11.80 -0.25 -12.83
N GLU A 5 -11.06 -0.16 -13.94
CA GLU A 5 -9.60 -0.06 -13.92
C GLU A 5 -9.14 1.28 -13.32
N LEU A 6 -9.81 2.38 -13.68
CA LEU A 6 -9.55 3.70 -13.12
C LEU A 6 -9.86 3.77 -11.62
N ASP A 7 -10.97 3.18 -11.18
CA ASP A 7 -11.35 3.12 -9.76
C ASP A 7 -10.31 2.35 -8.94
N MET A 8 -9.82 1.22 -9.47
CA MET A 8 -8.74 0.44 -8.87
C MET A 8 -7.45 1.25 -8.71
N ILE A 9 -7.00 1.92 -9.77
CA ILE A 9 -5.78 2.74 -9.73
C ILE A 9 -5.93 3.87 -8.70
N THR A 10 -7.10 4.49 -8.66
CA THR A 10 -7.41 5.58 -7.72
C THR A 10 -7.37 5.10 -6.26
N ASP A 11 -7.98 3.94 -5.96
CA ASP A 11 -7.92 3.37 -4.61
C ASP A 11 -6.48 3.02 -4.20
N VAL A 12 -5.71 2.41 -5.10
CA VAL A 12 -4.29 2.10 -4.85
C VAL A 12 -3.49 3.36 -4.56
N PHE A 13 -3.68 4.43 -5.33
CA PHE A 13 -3.00 5.70 -5.12
C PHE A 13 -3.35 6.30 -3.75
N ASN A 14 -4.64 6.35 -3.40
CA ASN A 14 -5.09 6.90 -2.11
C ASN A 14 -4.51 6.11 -0.92
N ARG A 15 -4.47 4.78 -1.02
CA ARG A 15 -3.86 3.92 0.01
C ARG A 15 -2.35 4.11 0.11
N LEU A 16 -1.67 4.26 -1.03
CA LEU A 16 -0.23 4.53 -1.09
C LEU A 16 0.11 5.84 -0.38
N VAL A 17 -0.58 6.93 -0.74
CA VAL A 17 -0.39 8.25 -0.15
C VAL A 17 -0.63 8.21 1.36
N ASN A 18 -1.75 7.64 1.81
CA ASN A 18 -2.07 7.53 3.23
C ASN A 18 -1.03 6.70 4.01
N SER A 19 -0.59 5.56 3.45
CA SER A 19 0.42 4.70 4.08
C SER A 19 1.78 5.40 4.17
N CYS A 20 2.23 6.07 3.11
CA CYS A 20 3.55 6.70 3.12
C CYS A 20 3.59 7.99 3.91
N HIS A 21 2.51 8.79 3.86
CA HIS A 21 2.37 9.96 4.72
C HIS A 21 2.41 9.56 6.21
N THR A 22 1.65 8.54 6.61
CA THR A 22 1.65 8.08 8.02
C THR A 22 3.01 7.54 8.48
N LYS A 23 3.76 6.85 7.60
CA LYS A 23 5.06 6.27 7.96
C LYS A 23 6.21 7.27 7.96
N CYS A 24 6.22 8.19 7.01
CA CYS A 24 7.39 9.03 6.72
C CYS A 24 7.24 10.49 7.17
N ILE A 25 6.01 10.98 7.36
CA ILE A 25 5.75 12.41 7.62
C ILE A 25 5.00 12.58 8.95
N SER A 26 3.98 11.75 9.22
CA SER A 26 3.18 11.91 10.44
C SER A 26 4.01 11.64 11.71
N GLN A 27 3.64 12.34 12.79
CA GLN A 27 4.29 12.20 14.09
C GLN A 27 4.14 10.77 14.60
N ASN A 28 5.27 10.08 14.74
CA ASN A 28 5.34 8.75 15.33
C ASN A 28 6.50 8.74 16.34
N PRO A 29 6.65 7.71 17.19
CA PRO A 29 7.68 7.72 18.24
C PRO A 29 9.12 7.84 17.71
N ASN A 30 9.33 7.62 16.42
CA ASN A 30 10.62 7.69 15.71
C ASN A 30 10.71 8.90 14.76
N ASN A 31 9.69 9.76 14.66
CA ASN A 31 9.68 10.91 13.75
C ASN A 31 9.27 12.21 14.44
N HIS A 32 9.99 13.29 14.11
CA HIS A 32 9.89 14.58 14.79
C HIS A 32 8.60 15.34 14.42
N ARG A 33 8.25 16.35 15.23
CA ARG A 33 7.20 17.33 14.90
C ARG A 33 7.49 18.00 13.56
N TYR A 34 6.45 18.38 12.81
CA TYR A 34 6.56 19.25 11.64
C TYR A 34 7.33 20.53 12.01
N VAL A 35 8.53 20.70 11.48
CA VAL A 35 9.40 21.86 11.76
C VAL A 35 9.24 22.93 10.69
N GLU A 36 9.07 22.52 9.43
CA GLU A 36 8.97 23.39 8.26
C GLU A 36 7.98 22.80 7.23
N GLY A 37 7.64 23.58 6.19
CA GLY A 37 6.66 23.19 5.17
C GLY A 37 7.24 22.32 4.05
N ASP A 38 8.56 22.31 3.90
CA ASP A 38 9.27 21.50 2.90
C ASP A 38 9.65 20.14 3.46
N LEU A 39 9.77 19.15 2.58
CA LEU A 39 10.22 17.82 2.99
C LEU A 39 11.71 17.85 3.34
N LEU A 40 12.02 17.36 4.53
CA LEU A 40 13.39 17.08 4.92
C LEU A 40 13.96 15.96 4.06
N LYS A 41 15.28 15.98 3.84
CA LYS A 41 15.97 14.93 3.06
C LYS A 41 15.65 13.51 3.55
N GLY A 42 15.49 13.33 4.85
CA GLY A 42 15.11 12.04 5.45
C GLY A 42 13.70 11.60 5.07
N GLU A 43 12.75 12.53 5.02
CA GLU A 43 11.36 12.27 4.63
C GLU A 43 11.28 11.93 3.14
N SER A 44 11.98 12.66 2.28
CA SER A 44 12.04 12.38 0.83
C SER A 44 12.57 10.96 0.55
N VAL A 45 13.70 10.60 1.17
CA VAL A 45 14.27 9.24 1.03
C VAL A 45 13.36 8.17 1.64
N CYS A 46 12.65 8.48 2.74
CA CYS A 46 11.68 7.57 3.33
C CYS A 46 10.51 7.30 2.37
N ILE A 47 9.98 8.34 1.71
CA ILE A 47 8.87 8.22 0.75
C ILE A 47 9.28 7.31 -0.42
N ASP A 48 10.46 7.50 -1.01
CA ASP A 48 10.95 6.63 -2.09
C ASP A 48 11.04 5.17 -1.66
N ARG A 49 11.54 4.92 -0.44
CA ARG A 49 11.60 3.56 0.13
C ARG A 49 10.21 3.00 0.43
N CYS A 50 9.29 3.86 0.88
CA CYS A 50 7.94 3.47 1.22
C CYS A 50 7.15 3.05 -0.01
N THR A 51 7.23 3.81 -1.11
CA THR A 51 6.53 3.49 -2.36
C THR A 51 7.04 2.17 -2.94
N ALA A 52 8.36 1.97 -2.99
CA ALA A 52 8.97 0.71 -3.43
C ALA A 52 8.46 -0.48 -2.60
N LYS A 53 8.48 -0.36 -1.27
CA LYS A 53 7.99 -1.41 -0.37
C LYS A 53 6.49 -1.64 -0.49
N PHE A 54 5.70 -0.59 -0.71
CA PHE A 54 4.26 -0.71 -0.84
C PHE A 54 3.89 -1.60 -2.04
N PHE A 55 4.50 -1.37 -3.20
CA PHE A 55 4.27 -2.21 -4.38
C PHE A 55 4.83 -3.63 -4.22
N GLU A 56 5.98 -3.79 -3.57
CA GLU A 56 6.51 -5.13 -3.26
C GLU A 56 5.54 -5.93 -2.38
N VAL A 57 4.98 -5.30 -1.34
CA VAL A 57 3.98 -5.92 -0.47
C VAL A 57 2.68 -6.18 -1.23
N ASN A 58 2.21 -5.21 -2.02
CA ASN A 58 0.99 -5.34 -2.81
C ASN A 58 1.06 -6.55 -3.77
N LYS A 59 2.21 -6.73 -4.44
CA LYS A 59 2.49 -7.91 -5.28
C LYS A 59 2.43 -9.21 -4.49
N LYS A 60 3.15 -9.30 -3.37
CA LYS A 60 3.18 -10.51 -2.52
C LYS A 60 1.80 -10.87 -1.99
N VAL A 61 1.01 -9.87 -1.58
CA VAL A 61 -0.37 -10.08 -1.14
C VAL A 61 -1.23 -10.62 -2.28
N GLY A 62 -1.12 -10.06 -3.49
CA GLY A 62 -1.83 -10.54 -4.67
C GLY A 62 -1.48 -12.00 -5.03
N GLU A 63 -0.21 -12.38 -4.94
CA GLU A 63 0.25 -13.76 -5.15
C GLU A 63 -0.37 -14.72 -4.13
N ARG A 64 -0.40 -14.34 -2.85
CA ARG A 64 -0.99 -15.15 -1.78
C ARG A 64 -2.50 -15.28 -1.91
N MET A 65 -3.20 -14.19 -2.20
CA MET A 65 -4.65 -14.20 -2.42
C MET A 65 -5.03 -15.08 -3.60
N SER A 66 -4.28 -15.01 -4.71
CA SER A 66 -4.50 -15.87 -5.89
C SER A 66 -4.29 -17.35 -5.57
N ALA A 67 -3.23 -17.68 -4.83
CA ALA A 67 -2.94 -19.04 -4.39
C ALA A 67 -4.01 -19.59 -3.41
N MET A 68 -4.54 -18.74 -2.53
CA MET A 68 -5.64 -19.13 -1.64
C MET A 68 -6.96 -19.30 -2.39
N GLY A 69 -7.25 -18.44 -3.37
CA GLY A 69 -8.46 -18.55 -4.20
C GLY A 69 -8.49 -19.85 -5.00
N SER A 70 -7.37 -20.25 -5.60
CA SER A 70 -7.28 -21.53 -6.31
C SER A 70 -7.39 -22.74 -5.36
N ALA A 71 -6.79 -22.67 -4.17
CA ALA A 71 -6.92 -23.71 -3.15
C ALA A 71 -8.36 -23.84 -2.60
N ALA A 72 -9.06 -22.72 -2.40
CA ALA A 72 -10.45 -22.69 -1.95
C ALA A 72 -11.41 -23.26 -3.01
N GLN A 73 -11.14 -23.01 -4.29
CA GLN A 73 -11.93 -23.56 -5.39
C GLN A 73 -11.71 -25.07 -5.57
N ALA A 74 -10.51 -25.58 -5.24
CA ALA A 74 -10.20 -27.01 -5.27
C ALA A 74 -10.83 -27.81 -4.10
N THR A 75 -11.25 -27.15 -3.02
CA THR A 75 -11.81 -27.82 -1.81
C THR A 75 -13.32 -27.69 -1.67
N GLY A 76 -14.03 -27.11 -2.65
CA GLY A 76 -15.49 -27.22 -2.79
C GLY A 76 -16.35 -26.67 -1.65
N SER A 77 -15.80 -25.86 -0.74
CA SER A 77 -16.50 -25.41 0.48
C SER A 77 -17.15 -24.02 0.35
N PHE A 78 -17.80 -23.74 -0.79
CA PHE A 78 -18.68 -22.57 -0.92
C PHE A 78 -20.03 -23.02 -1.47
N GLY A 79 -20.69 -23.88 -0.70
CA GLY A 79 -21.94 -24.53 -1.11
C GLY A 79 -22.70 -25.13 0.06
N ARG A 80 -22.78 -24.42 1.21
CA ARG A 80 -23.85 -24.50 2.21
C ARG A 80 -23.94 -23.17 2.95
#